data_AF-A0A958C6Q9-F1
#
_entry.id   AF-A0A958C6Q9-F1
#
_cell.length_a   1.000
_cell.length_b   1.000
_cell.length_c   1.000
_cell.angle_alpha   90.00
_cell.angle_beta   90.00
_cell.angle_gamma   90.00
#
_symmetry.space_group_name_H-M   'P 1'
#
loop_
_entity.id
_entity.type
_entity.pdbx_description
1 polymer ?
#
loop_
_entity_poly.entity_id
_entity_poly.type
_entity_poly.pdbx_seq_one_letter_code
_entity_poly.pdbx_strand_id
1 'polypeptide(L)'
;MQPTRFISEPIAVQFDKLPELKKKPDVPDRFEWRGEMYHVVELLSEWRDYSRRGRMAVNMRPEHAEVAASRGSWGVGRIYFRVRTEG
;
A
#
# COMPACT_ATOMS: atom_id res chain seq x y z
N MET A 1 23.74 3.88 8.17
CA MET A 1 22.57 4.38 7.40
C MET A 1 21.87 5.42 8.26
N GLN A 2 21.69 6.65 7.76
CA GLN A 2 20.88 7.64 8.47
C GLN A 2 19.39 7.21 8.38
N PRO A 3 18.58 7.38 9.44
CA PRO A 3 17.17 7.07 9.38
C PRO A 3 16.50 7.96 8.34
N THR A 4 16.00 7.34 7.28
CA THR A 4 15.24 8.05 6.23
C THR A 4 13.91 8.47 6.85
N ARG A 5 13.71 9.77 7.05
CA ARG A 5 12.48 10.31 7.64
C ARG A 5 11.27 9.91 6.79
N PHE A 6 10.21 9.40 7.43
CA PHE A 6 8.94 9.19 6.74
C PHE A 6 8.27 10.54 6.48
N ILE A 7 8.05 10.87 5.20
CA ILE A 7 7.52 12.18 4.76
C ILE A 7 5.99 12.21 4.80
N SER A 8 5.33 11.07 4.58
CA SER A 8 3.87 10.92 4.55
C SER A 8 3.14 11.82 3.53
N GLU A 9 3.81 12.23 2.46
CA GLU A 9 3.19 13.00 1.38
C GLU A 9 2.39 12.09 0.43
N PRO A 10 1.25 12.58 -0.11
CA PRO A 10 0.50 11.87 -1.12
C PRO A 10 1.27 11.84 -2.45
N ILE A 11 1.03 10.78 -3.22
CA ILE A 11 1.55 10.58 -4.57
C ILE A 11 0.40 10.14 -5.48
N ALA A 12 0.50 10.42 -6.77
CA ALA A 12 -0.44 9.89 -7.76
C ALA A 12 0.18 8.66 -8.44
N VAL A 13 -0.44 7.49 -8.28
CA VAL A 13 0.05 6.24 -8.87
C VAL A 13 -0.58 5.96 -10.23
N GLN A 14 0.15 5.32 -11.12
CA GLN A 14 -0.33 4.94 -12.44
C GLN A 14 0.09 3.49 -12.76
N PHE A 15 -0.73 2.81 -13.57
CA PHE A 15 -0.51 1.45 -14.02
C PHE A 15 -0.59 1.40 -15.54
N ASP A 16 0.31 0.67 -16.19
CA ASP A 16 0.31 0.47 -17.65
C ASP A 16 -0.83 -0.41 -18.10
N LYS A 17 -1.19 -1.38 -17.27
CA LYS A 17 -2.40 -2.18 -17.42
C LYS A 17 -3.34 -1.85 -16.29
N LEU A 18 -4.63 -1.69 -16.63
CA LEU A 18 -5.67 -1.52 -15.63
C LEU A 18 -5.54 -2.63 -14.57
N PRO A 19 -5.30 -2.29 -13.30
CA PRO A 19 -5.16 -3.30 -12.26
C PRO A 19 -6.51 -3.99 -12.10
N GLU A 20 -6.49 -5.32 -12.04
CA GLU A 20 -7.69 -6.07 -11.71
C GLU A 20 -8.22 -5.62 -10.34
N LEU A 21 -9.54 -5.60 -10.18
CA LEU A 21 -10.16 -5.36 -8.87
C LEU A 21 -9.82 -6.55 -7.97
N LYS A 22 -8.74 -6.40 -7.20
CA LYS A 22 -8.28 -7.40 -6.24
C LYS A 22 -8.03 -6.81 -4.86
N LYS A 23 -8.24 -7.66 -3.86
CA LYS A 23 -8.07 -7.31 -2.45
C LYS A 23 -6.65 -6.83 -2.11
N LYS A 24 -5.67 -7.26 -2.89
CA LYS A 24 -4.24 -6.93 -2.74
C LYS A 24 -3.77 -6.30 -4.05
N PRO A 25 -3.81 -4.96 -4.19
CA PRO A 25 -3.32 -4.27 -5.38
C PRO A 25 -1.89 -4.67 -5.73
N ASP A 26 -1.56 -4.58 -7.02
CA ASP A 26 -0.18 -4.69 -7.50
C ASP A 26 0.65 -3.49 -7.07
N VAL A 27 1.98 -3.66 -7.15
CA VAL A 27 2.90 -2.53 -7.16
C VAL A 27 2.58 -1.64 -8.38
N PRO A 28 2.53 -0.32 -8.23
CA PRO A 28 2.34 0.58 -9.37
C PRO A 28 3.57 0.58 -10.29
N ASP A 29 3.34 0.79 -11.58
CA ASP A 29 4.42 0.89 -12.59
C ASP A 29 5.14 2.24 -12.48
N ARG A 30 4.42 3.29 -12.06
CA ARG A 30 5.00 4.63 -11.82
C ARG A 30 4.17 5.45 -10.84
N PHE A 31 4.77 6.50 -10.31
CA PHE A 31 4.06 7.50 -9.51
C PHE A 31 4.60 8.91 -9.73
N GLU A 32 3.73 9.90 -9.59
CA GLU A 32 4.08 11.31 -9.58
C GLU A 32 4.20 11.80 -8.13
N TRP A 33 5.31 12.48 -7.84
CA TRP A 33 5.55 13.13 -6.55
C TRP A 33 6.18 14.50 -6.77
N ARG A 34 5.56 15.55 -6.22
CA ARG A 34 6.00 16.96 -6.35
C ARG A 34 6.20 17.42 -7.81
N GLY A 35 5.39 16.91 -8.73
CA GLY A 35 5.45 17.22 -10.16
C GLY A 35 6.48 16.42 -10.96
N GLU A 36 7.25 15.56 -10.29
CA GLU A 36 8.23 14.67 -10.92
C GLU A 36 7.67 13.25 -11.05
N MET A 37 7.95 12.61 -12.19
CA MET A 37 7.48 11.26 -12.48
C MET A 37 8.57 10.22 -12.20
N TYR A 38 8.24 9.21 -11.41
CA TYR A 38 9.15 8.13 -11.00
C TYR A 38 8.65 6.79 -11.53
N HIS A 39 9.44 6.16 -12.41
CA HIS A 39 9.17 4.83 -12.93
C HIS A 39 9.72 3.76 -11.99
N VAL A 40 8.91 2.78 -11.63
CA VAL A 40 9.31 1.66 -10.77
C VAL A 40 10.01 0.61 -11.62
N VAL A 41 11.29 0.35 -11.31
CA VAL A 41 12.09 -0.67 -12.03
C VAL A 41 12.24 -1.97 -11.25
N GLU A 42 12.09 -1.93 -9.93
CA GLU A 42 12.18 -3.13 -9.09
C GLU A 42 11.42 -2.97 -7.78
N LEU A 43 10.70 -4.03 -7.38
CA LEU A 43 10.15 -4.17 -6.05
C LEU A 43 11.21 -4.75 -5.11
N LEU A 44 11.66 -3.95 -4.14
CA LEU A 44 12.65 -4.37 -3.15
C LEU A 44 12.00 -5.06 -1.95
N SER A 45 10.80 -4.63 -1.54
CA SER A 45 10.05 -5.23 -0.44
C SER A 45 8.57 -4.86 -0.51
N GLU A 46 7.71 -5.78 -0.11
CA GLU A 46 6.29 -5.54 0.13
C GLU A 46 5.93 -6.03 1.53
N TRP A 47 5.21 -5.21 2.28
CA TRP A 47 4.62 -5.64 3.55
C TRP A 47 3.25 -5.02 3.76
N ARG A 48 2.51 -5.58 4.71
CA ARG A 48 1.10 -5.29 4.90
C ARG A 48 0.83 -5.07 6.38
N ASP A 49 -0.03 -4.11 6.65
CA ASP A 49 -0.57 -3.82 7.96
C ASP A 49 -2.09 -3.95 7.89
N TYR A 50 -2.62 -5.08 8.36
CA TYR A 50 -4.05 -5.32 8.42
C TYR A 50 -4.73 -4.71 9.66
N SER A 51 -4.01 -3.89 10.43
CA SER A 51 -4.61 -3.16 11.55
C SER A 51 -5.80 -2.34 11.08
N ARG A 52 -6.88 -2.45 11.86
CA ARG A 52 -8.12 -1.71 11.62
C ARG A 52 -8.03 -0.40 12.38
N ARG A 53 -8.41 0.70 11.73
CA ARG A 53 -8.30 2.06 12.28
C ARG A 53 -9.59 2.83 12.04
N GLY A 54 -9.83 3.87 12.85
CA GLY A 54 -11.03 4.70 12.75
C GLY A 54 -12.31 3.89 12.87
N ARG A 55 -13.31 4.15 12.02
CA ARG A 55 -14.60 3.46 12.03
C ARG A 55 -14.50 1.94 11.84
N MET A 56 -13.44 1.46 11.19
CA MET A 56 -13.22 0.04 10.95
C MET A 56 -12.71 -0.71 12.19
N ALA A 57 -12.28 -0.02 13.25
CA ALA A 57 -11.72 -0.64 14.45
C ALA A 57 -12.78 -1.40 15.28
N VAL A 58 -14.06 -1.03 15.16
CA VAL A 58 -15.15 -1.53 16.01
C VAL A 58 -16.32 -2.14 15.23
N ASN A 59 -16.19 -2.26 13.91
CA ASN A 59 -17.31 -2.64 13.03
C ASN A 59 -17.38 -4.15 12.73
N MET A 60 -16.75 -4.98 13.55
CA MET A 60 -16.63 -6.42 13.30
C MET A 60 -16.70 -7.21 14.60
N ARG A 61 -17.36 -8.37 14.55
CA ARG A 61 -17.38 -9.33 15.67
C ARG A 61 -15.98 -9.94 15.88
N PRO A 62 -15.58 -10.26 17.13
CA PRO A 62 -14.23 -10.73 17.44
C PRO A 62 -13.76 -11.92 16.60
N GLU A 63 -14.63 -12.90 16.36
CA GLU A 63 -14.33 -14.13 15.63
C GLU A 63 -13.98 -13.84 14.16
N HIS A 64 -14.60 -12.82 13.56
CA HIS A 64 -14.28 -12.38 12.21
C HIS A 64 -13.06 -11.46 12.18
N ALA A 65 -12.80 -10.73 13.27
CA ALA A 65 -11.67 -9.82 13.38
C ALA A 65 -10.34 -10.57 13.39
N GLU A 66 -10.25 -11.73 14.06
CA GLU A 66 -9.04 -12.56 14.05
C GLU A 66 -8.70 -13.06 12.64
N VAL A 67 -9.70 -13.59 11.92
CA VAL A 67 -9.51 -14.04 10.53
C VAL A 67 -9.12 -12.87 9.62
N ALA A 68 -9.74 -11.71 9.80
CA ALA A 68 -9.43 -10.49 9.04
C ALA A 68 -8.03 -9.94 9.35
N ALA A 69 -7.54 -10.06 10.59
CA ALA A 69 -6.20 -9.66 10.98
C ALA A 69 -5.12 -10.50 10.28
N SER A 70 -5.42 -11.75 9.92
CA SER A 70 -4.53 -12.62 9.16
C SER A 70 -4.66 -12.42 7.63
N ARG A 71 -5.88 -12.34 7.11
CA ARG A 71 -6.15 -12.37 5.65
C ARG A 71 -6.38 -10.99 5.02
N GLY A 72 -6.47 -9.94 5.82
CA GLY A 72 -6.92 -8.60 5.43
C GLY A 72 -8.43 -8.51 5.21
N SER A 73 -8.94 -7.31 4.92
CA SER A 73 -10.30 -7.06 4.42
C SER A 73 -10.25 -6.12 3.23
N TRP A 74 -11.28 -6.14 2.37
CA TRP A 74 -11.38 -5.19 1.27
C TRP A 74 -11.44 -3.76 1.82
N GLY A 75 -10.57 -2.88 1.31
CA GLY A 75 -10.52 -1.47 1.71
C GLY A 75 -10.07 -1.22 3.16
N VAL A 76 -9.47 -2.20 3.84
CA VAL A 76 -8.98 -2.05 5.23
C VAL A 76 -7.51 -2.42 5.35
N GLY A 77 -6.80 -1.65 6.16
CA GLY A 77 -5.37 -1.79 6.38
C GLY A 77 -4.58 -0.92 5.42
N ARG A 78 -3.27 -1.18 5.37
CA ARG A 78 -2.32 -0.49 4.50
C ARG A 78 -1.39 -1.51 3.86
N ILE A 79 -1.05 -1.26 2.62
CA ILE A 79 -0.05 -2.02 1.88
C ILE A 79 1.08 -1.07 1.57
N TYR A 80 2.30 -1.53 1.81
CA TYR A 80 3.50 -0.75 1.64
C TYR A 80 4.39 -1.44 0.64
N PHE A 81 4.94 -0.64 -0.25
CA PHE A 81 5.93 -1.07 -1.23
C PHE A 81 7.20 -0.26 -1.00
N ARG A 82 8.33 -0.95 -0.98
CA ARG A 82 9.64 -0.34 -1.16
C ARG A 82 10.10 -0.70 -2.55
N VAL A 83 10.26 0.32 -3.37
CA VAL A 83 10.61 0.19 -4.78
C VAL A 83 11.93 0.89 -5.06
N ARG A 84 12.60 0.46 -6.11
CA ARG A 84 13.64 1.22 -6.78
C ARG A 84 13.03 1.90 -8.00
N THR A 85 13.38 3.16 -8.20
CA THR A 85 12.94 3.96 -9.33
C THR A 85 14.05 4.16 -10.35
N GLU A 86 13.69 4.55 -11.57
CA GLU A 86 14.65 5.18 -12.48
C GLU A 86 15.08 6.53 -11.88
N GLY A 87 16.39 6.80 -11.83
CA GLY A 87 16.95 8.07 -11.37
C GLY A 87 17.15 8.17 -9.86
#